data_AF-A0A9D6QW49-F1
#
_entry.id   AF-A0A9D6QW49-F1
#
_cell.length_a   1.000
_cell.length_b   1.000
_cell.length_c   1.000
_cell.angle_alpha   90.00
_cell.angle_beta   90.00
_cell.angle_gamma   90.00
#
_symmetry.space_group_name_H-M   'P 1'
#
loop_
_entity.id
_entity.type
_entity.pdbx_description
1 polymer ?
#
loop_
_entity_poly.entity_id
_entity_poly.type
_entity_poly.pdbx_seq_one_letter_code
_entity_poly.pdbx_strand_id
1 'polypeptide(L)'
;MLRFLLILVLSAAALLADPASRLYKEGRRAERRGDELEAFTLYTRAAGMKPGKEKYWRRAEQVRVRAAQGLAALNSLEGALALDPDNSYLQARLAAGSRTDAPTAPAEAEMREAEQAAAPIRLRPALARHAFYLRGDARTLYEQVFRAYGLEVVFDPDFIPGS
;
A
#
# COMPACT_ATOMS: atom_id res chain seq x y z
N MET A 1 -42.70 23.44 39.13
CA MET A 1 -41.98 22.25 39.64
C MET A 1 -41.89 21.11 38.63
N LEU A 2 -42.91 20.87 37.78
CA LEU A 2 -42.90 19.80 36.76
C LEU A 2 -41.81 19.93 35.67
N ARG A 3 -41.43 21.17 35.30
CA ARG A 3 -40.34 21.45 34.33
C ARG A 3 -38.94 21.07 34.85
N PHE A 4 -38.69 21.21 36.15
CA PHE A 4 -37.39 20.85 36.76
C PHE A 4 -37.18 19.32 36.81
N LEU A 5 -38.27 18.58 37.04
CA LEU A 5 -38.25 17.12 37.07
C LEU A 5 -38.01 16.50 35.68
N LEU A 6 -38.54 17.14 34.63
CA LEU A 6 -38.32 16.74 33.23
C LEU A 6 -36.87 16.98 32.77
N ILE A 7 -36.24 18.07 33.20
CA ILE A 7 -34.83 18.37 32.90
C ILE A 7 -33.88 17.42 33.65
N LEU A 8 -34.23 17.02 34.89
CA LEU A 8 -33.45 16.06 35.68
C LEU A 8 -33.49 14.64 35.09
N VAL A 9 -34.63 14.20 34.57
CA VAL A 9 -34.77 12.88 33.92
C VAL A 9 -34.07 12.85 32.56
N LEU A 10 -34.10 13.95 31.81
CA LEU A 10 -33.42 14.04 30.51
C LEU A 10 -31.89 14.08 30.64
N SER A 11 -31.38 14.71 31.70
CA SER A 11 -29.94 14.75 32.01
C SER A 11 -29.40 13.42 32.55
N ALA A 12 -30.22 12.64 33.27
CA ALA A 12 -29.87 11.29 33.71
C ALA A 12 -29.73 10.30 32.53
N ALA A 13 -30.56 10.41 31.49
CA ALA A 13 -30.49 9.53 30.32
C ALA A 13 -29.20 9.70 29.49
N ALA A 14 -28.60 10.89 29.49
CA ALA A 14 -27.33 11.16 28.82
C ALA A 14 -26.14 10.49 29.55
N LEU A 15 -26.24 10.33 30.88
CA LEU A 15 -25.20 9.71 31.71
C LEU A 15 -25.13 8.18 31.61
N LEU A 16 -26.23 7.51 31.25
CA LEU A 16 -26.25 6.04 31.10
C LEU A 16 -25.66 5.54 29.77
N ALA A 17 -25.45 6.43 28.80
CA ALA A 17 -24.88 6.03 27.52
C ALA A 17 -23.37 5.84 27.64
N ASP A 18 -22.98 4.62 28.00
CA ASP A 18 -21.59 4.22 28.18
C ASP A 18 -20.72 4.56 26.95
N PRO A 19 -19.75 5.50 27.06
CA PRO A 19 -18.92 5.92 25.94
C PRO A 19 -18.13 4.76 25.33
N ALA A 20 -17.69 3.79 26.15
CA ALA A 20 -17.01 2.59 25.67
C ALA A 20 -17.91 1.71 24.79
N SER A 21 -19.21 1.64 25.12
CA SER A 21 -20.21 0.89 24.33
C SER A 21 -20.49 1.58 22.99
N ARG A 22 -20.47 2.92 22.94
CA ARG A 22 -20.60 3.69 21.69
C ARG A 22 -19.40 3.43 20.76
N LEU A 23 -18.18 3.56 21.28
CA LEU A 23 -16.95 3.27 20.54
C LEU A 23 -16.93 1.83 19.99
N TYR A 24 -17.39 0.85 20.78
CA TYR A 24 -17.50 -0.52 20.30
C TYR A 24 -18.52 -0.67 19.14
N LYS A 25 -19.67 0.02 19.22
CA LYS A 25 -20.67 0.01 18.15
C LYS A 25 -20.17 0.72 16.89
N GLU A 26 -19.39 1.78 17.04
CA GLU A 26 -18.74 2.48 15.93
C GLU A 26 -17.67 1.60 15.29
N GLY A 27 -16.82 0.92 16.07
CA GLY A 27 -15.84 -0.04 15.54
C GLY A 27 -16.51 -1.17 14.76
N ARG A 28 -17.67 -1.68 15.24
CA ARG A 28 -18.51 -2.64 14.49
C ARG A 28 -19.10 -2.08 13.19
N ARG A 29 -19.21 -0.77 13.04
CA ARG A 29 -19.64 -0.13 11.78
C ARG A 29 -18.44 0.02 10.85
N ALA A 30 -17.29 0.45 11.36
CA ALA A 30 -16.03 0.52 10.62
C ALA A 30 -15.63 -0.83 10.01
N GLU A 31 -15.69 -1.91 10.80
CA GLU A 31 -15.38 -3.25 10.32
C GLU A 31 -16.35 -3.72 9.22
N ARG A 32 -17.65 -3.38 9.34
CA ARG A 32 -18.64 -3.67 8.29
C ARG A 32 -18.42 -2.86 7.00
N ARG A 33 -17.69 -1.75 7.08
CA ARG A 33 -17.25 -0.95 5.92
C ARG A 33 -15.90 -1.41 5.36
N GLY A 34 -15.27 -2.43 5.95
CA GLY A 34 -13.92 -2.87 5.58
C GLY A 34 -12.80 -1.96 6.07
N ASP A 35 -13.08 -1.01 6.97
CA ASP A 35 -12.08 -0.13 7.56
C ASP A 35 -11.50 -0.77 8.84
N GLU A 36 -10.57 -1.70 8.63
CA GLU A 36 -9.97 -2.50 9.70
C GLU A 36 -9.09 -1.64 10.64
N LEU A 37 -8.46 -0.56 10.13
CA LEU A 37 -7.64 0.35 10.92
C LEU A 37 -8.48 1.22 11.85
N GLU A 38 -9.58 1.80 11.35
CA GLU A 38 -10.54 2.55 12.16
C GLU A 38 -11.20 1.63 13.19
N ALA A 39 -11.59 0.41 12.79
CA ALA A 39 -12.18 -0.58 13.70
C ALA A 39 -11.22 -0.95 14.85
N PHE A 40 -9.95 -1.22 14.56
CA PHE A 40 -8.94 -1.52 15.57
C PHE A 40 -8.76 -0.36 16.56
N THR A 41 -8.67 0.87 16.06
CA THR A 41 -8.52 2.08 16.89
C THR A 41 -9.72 2.29 17.83
N LEU A 42 -10.93 2.06 17.33
CA LEU A 42 -12.16 2.18 18.11
C LEU A 42 -12.27 1.08 19.17
N TYR A 43 -11.89 -0.17 18.86
CA TYR A 43 -11.92 -1.27 19.82
C TYR A 43 -10.87 -1.15 20.91
N THR A 44 -9.65 -0.74 20.58
CA THR A 44 -8.58 -0.50 21.56
C THR A 44 -8.94 0.64 22.52
N ARG A 45 -9.53 1.73 22.01
CA ARG A 45 -10.05 2.82 22.85
C ARG A 45 -11.19 2.35 23.76
N ALA A 46 -12.12 1.55 23.25
CA ALA A 46 -13.20 0.97 24.05
C ALA A 46 -12.66 0.02 25.16
N ALA A 47 -11.65 -0.80 24.85
CA ALA A 47 -11.00 -1.70 25.80
C ALA A 47 -10.22 -0.93 26.89
N GLY A 48 -9.53 0.15 26.52
CA GLY A 48 -8.84 1.03 27.47
C GLY A 48 -9.79 1.73 28.45
N MET A 49 -11.00 2.09 28.01
CA MET A 49 -12.03 2.66 28.90
C MET A 49 -12.66 1.63 29.84
N LYS A 50 -12.77 0.36 29.42
CA LYS A 50 -13.37 -0.72 30.21
C LYS A 50 -12.56 -2.02 30.11
N PRO A 51 -11.43 -2.13 30.83
CA PRO A 51 -10.54 -3.29 30.76
C PRO A 51 -11.22 -4.59 31.22
N GLY A 52 -12.22 -4.51 32.11
CA GLY A 52 -13.00 -5.68 32.56
C GLY A 52 -14.02 -6.21 31.55
N LYS A 53 -14.20 -5.56 30.39
CA LYS A 53 -15.10 -6.04 29.32
C LYS A 53 -14.28 -6.79 28.27
N GLU A 54 -14.05 -8.07 28.52
CA GLU A 54 -13.22 -8.95 27.66
C GLU A 54 -13.61 -8.91 26.18
N LYS A 55 -14.90 -8.76 25.88
CA LYS A 55 -15.45 -8.61 24.53
C LYS A 55 -14.77 -7.49 23.70
N TYR A 56 -14.33 -6.39 24.33
CA TYR A 56 -13.72 -5.27 23.61
C TYR A 56 -12.29 -5.58 23.20
N TRP A 57 -11.48 -6.04 24.16
CA TRP A 57 -10.11 -6.50 23.93
C TRP A 57 -10.05 -7.64 22.91
N ARG A 58 -10.90 -8.68 23.08
CA ARG A 58 -10.94 -9.82 22.16
C ARG A 58 -11.20 -9.38 20.72
N ARG A 59 -12.05 -8.35 20.54
CA ARG A 59 -12.36 -7.84 19.21
C ARG A 59 -11.22 -7.01 18.60
N ALA A 60 -10.53 -6.21 19.42
CA ALA A 60 -9.31 -5.53 19.00
C ALA A 60 -8.26 -6.54 18.52
N GLU A 61 -8.06 -7.64 19.25
CA GLU A 61 -7.08 -8.66 18.89
C GLU A 61 -7.42 -9.36 17.58
N GLN A 62 -8.69 -9.65 17.32
CA GLN A 62 -9.14 -10.26 16.06
C GLN A 62 -8.86 -9.40 14.82
N VAL A 63 -8.93 -8.08 14.95
CA VAL A 63 -8.73 -7.15 13.83
C VAL A 63 -7.26 -6.71 13.71
N ARG A 64 -6.44 -6.91 14.74
CA ARG A 64 -5.05 -6.43 14.85
C ARG A 64 -4.19 -6.74 13.63
N VAL A 65 -4.22 -7.99 13.16
CA VAL A 65 -3.38 -8.43 12.03
C VAL A 65 -3.77 -7.72 10.74
N ARG A 66 -5.08 -7.61 10.47
CA ARG A 66 -5.58 -6.95 9.26
C ARG A 66 -5.32 -5.44 9.28
N ALA A 67 -5.50 -4.81 10.44
CA ALA A 67 -5.15 -3.40 10.62
C ALA A 67 -3.64 -3.15 10.39
N ALA A 68 -2.77 -4.04 10.89
CA ALA A 68 -1.32 -3.95 10.68
C ALA A 68 -0.94 -4.12 9.19
N GLN A 69 -1.58 -5.07 8.49
CA GLN A 69 -1.39 -5.26 7.05
C GLN A 69 -1.86 -4.03 6.25
N GLY A 70 -3.01 -3.46 6.59
CA GLY A 70 -3.52 -2.24 5.98
C GLY A 70 -2.57 -1.05 6.15
N LEU A 71 -2.00 -0.89 7.35
CA LEU A 71 -1.01 0.16 7.63
C LEU A 71 0.27 -0.03 6.81
N ALA A 72 0.78 -1.27 6.72
CA ALA A 72 1.95 -1.57 5.91
C ALA A 72 1.71 -1.30 4.41
N ALA A 73 0.53 -1.63 3.90
CA ALA A 73 0.14 -1.34 2.53
C ALA A 73 0.07 0.17 2.24
N LEU A 74 -0.45 0.97 3.17
CA LEU A 74 -0.47 2.43 3.05
C LEU A 74 0.93 3.01 2.98
N ASN A 75 1.83 2.60 3.87
CA ASN A 75 3.22 3.07 3.84
C ASN A 75 3.91 2.70 2.51
N SER A 76 3.64 1.52 1.98
CA SER A 76 4.17 1.10 0.67
C SER A 76 3.61 1.95 -0.47
N LEU A 77 2.33 2.33 -0.43
CA LEU A 77 1.72 3.20 -1.42
C LEU A 77 2.30 4.62 -1.36
N GLU A 78 2.50 5.18 -0.16
CA GLU A 78 3.17 6.48 0.02
C GLU A 78 4.59 6.46 -0.56
N GLY A 79 5.34 5.38 -0.31
CA GLY A 79 6.67 5.18 -0.90
C GLY A 79 6.63 5.09 -2.42
N ALA A 80 5.64 4.42 -3.01
CA ALA A 80 5.47 4.33 -4.45
C ALA A 80 5.07 5.68 -5.07
N LEU A 81 4.19 6.45 -4.44
CA LEU A 81 3.79 7.78 -4.90
C LEU A 81 4.96 8.78 -4.84
N ALA A 82 5.90 8.62 -3.89
CA ALA A 82 7.10 9.44 -3.84
C ALA A 82 8.02 9.24 -5.07
N LEU A 83 7.95 8.07 -5.73
CA LEU A 83 8.72 7.79 -6.94
C LEU A 83 8.04 8.34 -8.21
N ASP A 84 6.71 8.36 -8.24
CA ASP A 84 5.90 8.88 -9.34
C ASP A 84 4.72 9.72 -8.80
N PRO A 85 4.94 11.01 -8.51
CA PRO A 85 3.95 11.87 -7.87
C PRO A 85 2.69 12.11 -8.72
N ASP A 86 2.80 12.03 -10.05
CA ASP A 86 1.69 12.30 -10.98
C ASP A 86 0.81 11.07 -11.26
N ASN A 87 1.10 9.95 -10.59
CA ASN A 87 0.35 8.70 -10.74
C ASN A 87 -1.07 8.80 -10.14
N SER A 88 -2.05 9.17 -10.96
CA SER A 88 -3.46 9.32 -10.57
C SER A 88 -4.06 8.08 -9.90
N TYR A 89 -3.61 6.87 -10.28
CA TYR A 89 -4.06 5.62 -9.66
C TYR A 89 -3.57 5.49 -8.22
N LEU A 90 -2.29 5.77 -7.95
CA LEU A 90 -1.73 5.74 -6.60
C LEU A 90 -2.35 6.82 -5.71
N GLN A 91 -2.57 8.03 -6.24
CA GLN A 91 -3.27 9.10 -5.52
C GLN A 91 -4.69 8.69 -5.11
N ALA A 92 -5.46 8.10 -6.04
CA ALA A 92 -6.81 7.61 -5.75
C ALA A 92 -6.81 6.46 -4.73
N ARG A 93 -5.83 5.55 -4.82
CA ARG A 93 -5.66 4.43 -3.89
C ARG A 93 -5.33 4.91 -2.47
N LEU A 94 -4.44 5.90 -2.34
CA LEU A 94 -4.10 6.53 -1.06
C LEU A 94 -5.29 7.25 -0.43
N ALA A 95 -6.06 8.00 -1.24
CA ALA A 95 -7.26 8.68 -0.78
C ALA A 95 -8.37 7.72 -0.34
N ALA A 96 -8.45 6.52 -0.94
CA ALA A 96 -9.39 5.47 -0.53
C ALA A 96 -9.00 4.80 0.81
N GLY A 97 -7.76 4.96 1.27
CA GLY A 97 -7.26 4.43 2.54
C GLY A 97 -7.10 2.91 2.56
N SER A 98 -6.81 2.36 3.75
CA SER A 98 -6.61 0.91 3.99
C SER A 98 -7.91 0.09 3.93
N ARG A 99 -8.94 0.61 3.26
CA ARG A 99 -10.12 -0.18 2.96
C ARG A 99 -9.61 -1.40 2.22
N THR A 100 -9.69 -2.57 2.85
CA THR A 100 -9.31 -3.84 2.24
C THR A 100 -10.38 -4.24 1.24
N ASP A 101 -10.75 -3.31 0.38
CA ASP A 101 -11.14 -3.62 -0.97
C ASP A 101 -9.85 -4.21 -1.55
N ALA A 102 -9.68 -5.53 -1.35
CA ALA A 102 -8.69 -6.32 -2.05
C ALA A 102 -8.67 -5.76 -3.48
N PRO A 103 -7.50 -5.48 -4.08
CA PRO A 103 -7.46 -5.08 -5.47
C PRO A 103 -8.37 -6.06 -6.20
N THR A 104 -9.52 -5.56 -6.68
CA THR A 104 -10.37 -6.36 -7.55
C THR A 104 -9.38 -6.84 -8.57
N ALA A 105 -9.18 -8.17 -8.65
CA ALA A 105 -8.23 -8.73 -9.59
C ALA A 105 -8.46 -7.98 -10.90
N PRO A 106 -7.42 -7.37 -11.49
CA PRO A 106 -7.59 -6.49 -12.64
C PRO A 106 -8.55 -7.18 -13.58
N ALA A 107 -9.61 -6.47 -13.99
CA ALA A 107 -10.66 -7.09 -14.77
C ALA A 107 -9.99 -7.82 -15.94
N GLU A 108 -10.49 -8.98 -16.37
CA GLU A 108 -9.83 -9.74 -17.45
C GLU A 108 -9.51 -8.88 -18.68
N ALA A 109 -10.29 -7.81 -18.89
CA ALA A 109 -10.01 -6.76 -19.87
C ALA A 109 -8.70 -5.99 -19.59
N GLU A 110 -8.47 -5.47 -18.38
CA GLU A 110 -7.24 -4.78 -17.98
C GLU A 110 -6.03 -5.73 -18.01
N MET A 111 -6.19 -6.99 -17.63
CA MET A 111 -5.13 -8.00 -17.77
C MET A 111 -4.78 -8.25 -19.24
N ARG A 112 -5.78 -8.41 -20.11
CA ARG A 112 -5.58 -8.57 -21.55
C ARG A 112 -4.96 -7.32 -22.17
N GLU A 113 -5.30 -6.12 -21.70
CA GLU A 113 -4.74 -4.86 -22.18
C GLU A 113 -3.27 -4.73 -21.76
N ALA A 114 -2.93 -5.09 -20.52
CA ALA A 114 -1.55 -5.13 -20.03
C ALA A 114 -0.72 -6.21 -20.76
N GLU A 115 -1.28 -7.39 -21.02
CA GLU A 115 -0.64 -8.46 -21.80
C GLU A 115 -0.44 -8.06 -23.27
N GLN A 116 -1.39 -7.34 -23.87
CA GLN A 116 -1.26 -6.81 -25.24
C GLN A 116 -0.25 -5.66 -25.33
N ALA A 117 -0.21 -4.78 -24.32
CA ALA A 117 0.79 -3.72 -24.20
C ALA A 117 2.19 -4.29 -23.93
N ALA A 118 2.28 -5.43 -23.23
CA ALA A 118 3.50 -6.18 -22.97
C ALA A 118 3.80 -7.22 -24.06
N ALA A 119 3.49 -6.93 -25.33
CA ALA A 119 3.94 -7.77 -26.43
C ALA A 119 5.45 -8.03 -26.27
N PRO A 120 5.91 -9.31 -26.26
CA PRO A 120 7.30 -9.62 -26.00
C PRO A 120 8.19 -8.84 -26.96
N ILE A 121 9.21 -8.15 -26.43
CA ILE A 121 10.18 -7.43 -27.26
C ILE A 121 10.82 -8.46 -28.20
N ARG A 122 10.40 -8.44 -29.47
CA ARG A 122 10.95 -9.32 -30.49
C ARG A 122 12.21 -8.69 -31.03
N LEU A 123 13.35 -9.09 -30.47
CA LEU A 123 14.65 -8.72 -30.97
C LEU A 123 14.78 -9.18 -32.44
N ARG A 124 15.19 -8.28 -33.32
CA ARG A 124 15.57 -8.57 -34.71
C ARG A 124 17.07 -8.35 -34.84
N PRO A 125 17.91 -9.32 -34.42
CA PRO A 125 19.35 -9.13 -34.47
C PRO A 125 19.82 -8.94 -35.91
N ALA A 126 20.68 -7.95 -36.13
CA ALA A 126 21.38 -7.82 -37.39
C ALA A 126 22.49 -8.87 -37.45
N LEU A 127 22.57 -9.62 -38.55
CA LEU A 127 23.62 -10.63 -38.78
C LEU A 127 24.91 -9.96 -39.30
N ALA A 128 25.32 -8.88 -38.64
CA ALA A 128 26.47 -8.07 -39.01
C ALA A 128 27.76 -8.63 -38.38
N ARG A 129 28.85 -8.57 -39.14
CA ARG A 129 30.20 -8.88 -38.65
C ARG A 129 31.01 -7.60 -38.62
N HIS A 130 31.60 -7.29 -37.48
CA HIS A 130 32.48 -6.15 -37.29
C HIS A 130 33.92 -6.64 -37.03
N ALA A 131 34.89 -5.97 -37.64
CA ALA A 131 36.30 -6.18 -37.36
C ALA A 131 36.77 -5.13 -36.34
N PHE A 132 37.48 -5.57 -35.31
CA PHE A 132 37.95 -4.71 -34.24
C PHE A 132 39.48 -4.74 -34.18
N TYR A 133 40.08 -3.56 -34.13
CA TYR A 133 41.48 -3.41 -33.78
C TYR A 133 41.55 -3.16 -32.28
N LEU A 134 41.88 -4.22 -31.53
CA LEU A 134 41.95 -4.15 -30.07
C LEU A 134 43.11 -3.24 -29.66
N ARG A 135 42.81 -2.04 -29.15
CA ARG A 135 43.77 -1.08 -28.59
C ARG A 135 43.16 -0.44 -27.34
N GLY A 136 43.94 -0.31 -26.27
CA GLY A 136 43.51 0.32 -25.02
C GLY A 136 43.21 -0.70 -23.92
N ASP A 137 42.50 -0.24 -22.88
CA ASP A 137 42.10 -1.02 -21.72
C ASP A 137 40.80 -1.82 -21.96
N ALA A 138 40.50 -2.77 -21.07
CA ALA A 138 39.31 -3.63 -21.24
C ALA A 138 38.01 -2.82 -21.29
N ARG A 139 37.96 -1.67 -20.59
CA ARG A 139 36.80 -0.77 -20.60
C ARG A 139 36.54 -0.22 -22.00
N THR A 140 37.56 0.35 -22.63
CA THR A 140 37.48 0.88 -24.00
C THR A 140 37.07 -0.20 -25.00
N LEU A 141 37.58 -1.43 -24.82
CA LEU A 141 37.22 -2.56 -25.68
C LEU A 141 35.74 -2.95 -25.56
N TYR A 142 35.22 -3.04 -24.34
CA TYR A 142 33.80 -3.33 -24.12
C TYR A 142 32.93 -2.24 -24.73
N GLU A 143 33.24 -0.97 -24.50
CA GLU A 143 32.49 0.13 -25.11
C GLU A 143 32.50 0.05 -26.65
N GLN A 144 33.66 -0.22 -27.26
CA GLN A 144 33.81 -0.30 -28.71
C GLN A 144 32.99 -1.44 -29.33
N VAL A 145 33.02 -2.63 -28.71
CA VAL A 145 32.30 -3.80 -29.22
C VAL A 145 30.79 -3.61 -29.07
N PHE A 146 30.31 -3.23 -27.88
CA PHE A 146 28.88 -3.10 -27.62
C PHE A 146 28.24 -2.00 -28.45
N ARG A 147 28.92 -0.85 -28.59
CA ARG A 147 28.43 0.25 -29.44
C ARG A 147 28.28 -0.18 -30.90
N ALA A 148 29.16 -1.04 -31.42
CA ALA A 148 29.05 -1.54 -32.79
C ALA A 148 27.78 -2.37 -33.03
N TYR A 149 27.21 -2.96 -31.98
CA TYR A 149 25.93 -3.68 -32.01
C TYR A 149 24.74 -2.85 -31.48
N GLY A 150 24.92 -1.55 -31.28
CA GLY A 150 23.85 -0.64 -30.83
C GLY A 150 23.52 -0.78 -29.34
N LEU A 151 24.45 -1.29 -28.54
CA LEU A 151 24.30 -1.44 -27.09
C LEU A 151 25.12 -0.36 -26.36
N GLU A 152 24.55 0.19 -25.30
CA GLU A 152 25.25 1.10 -24.39
C GLU A 152 25.78 0.32 -23.18
N VAL A 153 27.00 0.65 -22.76
CA VAL A 153 27.67 -0.02 -21.64
C VAL A 153 27.75 0.92 -20.46
N VAL A 154 27.30 0.44 -19.31
CA VAL A 154 27.50 1.10 -18.01
C VAL A 154 28.32 0.13 -17.15
N PHE A 155 29.39 0.63 -16.55
CA PHE A 155 30.23 -0.16 -15.68
C PHE A 155 29.91 0.14 -14.23
N ASP A 156 29.95 -0.90 -13.41
CA ASP A 156 29.93 -0.77 -11.96
C ASP A 156 31.14 0.07 -11.48
N PRO A 157 30.99 0.91 -10.44
CA PRO A 157 32.10 1.62 -9.82
C PRO A 157 33.31 0.75 -9.47
N ASP A 158 33.07 -0.51 -9.09
CA ASP A 158 34.12 -1.46 -8.67
C ASP A 158 34.70 -2.27 -9.83
N PHE A 159 34.34 -1.96 -11.08
CA PHE A 159 34.87 -2.67 -12.24
C PHE A 159 36.37 -2.41 -12.43
N ILE A 160 37.18 -3.47 -12.35
CA ILE A 160 38.62 -3.44 -12.58
C ILE A 160 38.96 -4.04 -13.96
N PRO A 161 39.40 -3.22 -14.93
CA PRO A 161 39.82 -3.71 -16.24
C PRO A 161 41.01 -4.69 -16.13
N GLY A 162 40.85 -5.93 -16.61
CA GLY A 162 41.96 -6.90 -16.75
C GLY A 162 42.33 -7.70 -15.49
N SER A 163 41.40 -7.88 -14.55
CA SER A 163 41.54 -8.79 -13.41
C SER A 163 41.21 -10.25 -13.77
#